data_AF-A0A385TXM7-F1
#
_entry.id   AF-A0A385TXM7-F1
#
_cell.length_a   1.000
_cell.length_b   1.000
_cell.length_c   1.000
_cell.angle_alpha   90.00
_cell.angle_beta   90.00
_cell.angle_gamma   90.00
#
_symmetry.space_group_name_H-M   'P 1'
#
loop_
_entity.id
_entity.type
_entity.pdbx_description
1 polymer ?
#
loop_
_entity_poly.entity_id
_entity_poly.type
_entity_poly.pdbx_seq_one_letter_code
_entity_poly.pdbx_strand_id
1 'polypeptide(L)'
;MNNQVKHELKILPEYFQDVWNRTKTFEVRKNDRSYAVGDELFLREWAPDTGYTGSGLVRRVSYMLDDSEYVKEGFVILGLADPVPTIKPGDKVRHKRFKTLPTGIVRSISESGKRALVKWDDYNSAYYELINLEVVE
;
A
#
# COMPACT_ATOMS: atom_id res chain seq x y z
N MET A 1 -8.77 -16.90 -4.30
CA MET A 1 -8.01 -16.42 -3.13
C MET A 1 -6.78 -15.72 -3.68
N ASN A 2 -6.72 -14.39 -3.64
CA ASN A 2 -5.49 -13.69 -4.04
C ASN A 2 -4.50 -13.86 -2.89
N ASN A 3 -3.49 -14.71 -3.09
CA ASN A 3 -2.43 -14.91 -2.11
C ASN A 3 -1.49 -13.71 -2.22
N GLN A 4 -1.71 -12.70 -1.38
CA GLN A 4 -0.86 -11.51 -1.30
C GLN A 4 0.55 -11.94 -0.87
N VAL A 5 1.54 -11.75 -1.73
CA VAL A 5 2.93 -12.09 -1.44
C VAL A 5 3.70 -10.83 -1.04
N LYS A 6 4.61 -10.96 -0.07
CA LYS A 6 5.52 -9.89 0.33
C LYS A 6 6.90 -10.13 -0.30
N HIS A 7 7.38 -9.14 -1.05
CA HIS A 7 8.68 -9.16 -1.71
C HIS A 7 9.62 -8.18 -1.04
N GLU A 8 10.77 -8.65 -0.55
CA GLU A 8 11.83 -7.78 -0.05
C GLU A 8 12.78 -7.39 -1.18
N LEU A 9 12.96 -6.09 -1.39
CA LEU A 9 13.68 -5.55 -2.54
C LEU A 9 14.60 -4.41 -2.10
N LYS A 10 15.81 -4.37 -2.66
CA LYS A 10 16.70 -3.20 -2.54
C LYS A 10 16.19 -2.06 -3.42
N ILE A 11 16.43 -0.83 -2.96
CA ILE A 11 16.22 0.41 -3.73
C ILE A 11 17.34 1.39 -3.39
N LEU A 12 17.84 2.12 -4.39
CA LEU A 12 18.89 3.12 -4.18
C LEU A 12 18.35 4.35 -3.42
N PRO A 13 19.19 5.07 -2.67
CA PRO A 13 18.75 6.21 -1.85
C PRO A 13 17.94 7.27 -2.62
N GLU A 14 18.34 7.62 -3.83
CA GLU A 14 17.64 8.62 -4.64
C GLU A 14 16.19 8.20 -4.96
N TYR A 15 15.99 6.94 -5.36
CA TYR A 15 14.65 6.42 -5.65
C TYR A 15 13.87 6.10 -4.37
N PHE A 16 14.55 5.70 -3.29
CA PHE A 16 13.91 5.49 -1.99
C PHE A 16 13.25 6.79 -1.53
N GLN A 17 13.98 7.90 -1.60
CA GLN A 17 13.47 9.22 -1.21
C GLN A 17 12.28 9.66 -2.08
N ASP A 18 12.32 9.38 -3.39
CA ASP A 18 11.20 9.68 -4.28
C ASP A 18 9.94 8.84 -3.98
N VAL A 19 10.10 7.55 -3.67
CA VAL A 19 8.99 6.68 -3.27
C VAL A 19 8.46 7.06 -1.87
N TRP A 20 9.34 7.45 -0.96
CA TRP A 20 9.00 7.96 0.36
C TRP A 20 8.14 9.23 0.25
N ASN A 21 8.57 10.19 -0.57
CA ASN A 21 7.87 11.44 -0.84
C ASN A 21 6.62 11.27 -1.73
N ARG A 22 6.37 10.07 -2.25
CA ARG A 22 5.29 9.75 -3.20
C ARG A 22 5.37 10.53 -4.52
N THR A 23 6.53 11.06 -4.89
CA THR A 23 6.78 11.66 -6.21
C THR A 23 6.99 10.57 -7.26
N LYS A 24 7.57 9.44 -6.86
CA LYS A 24 7.68 8.22 -7.66
C LYS A 24 6.66 7.19 -7.18
N THR A 25 5.57 7.05 -7.92
CA THR A 25 4.47 6.11 -7.61
C THR A 25 4.53 4.82 -8.43
N PHE A 26 5.72 4.43 -8.89
CA PHE A 26 5.93 3.21 -9.67
C PHE A 26 7.33 2.62 -9.47
N GLU A 27 7.48 1.31 -9.67
CA GLU A 27 8.75 0.59 -9.78
C GLU A 27 8.92 -0.02 -11.17
N VAL A 28 10.16 -0.16 -11.63
CA VAL A 28 10.49 -0.94 -12.83
C VAL A 28 11.37 -2.10 -12.39
N ARG A 29 10.95 -3.34 -12.66
CA ARG A 29 11.63 -4.54 -12.16
C ARG A 29 11.65 -5.63 -13.23
N LYS A 30 12.70 -6.47 -13.21
CA LYS A 30 12.65 -7.77 -13.89
C LYS A 30 11.55 -8.61 -13.24
N ASN A 31 10.68 -9.24 -14.02
CA ASN A 31 9.59 -10.08 -13.47
C ASN A 31 10.07 -11.50 -13.13
N ASP A 32 11.06 -11.61 -12.26
CA ASP A 32 11.69 -12.85 -11.79
C ASP A 32 11.05 -13.42 -10.50
N ARG A 33 10.01 -12.76 -10.00
CA ARG A 33 9.29 -13.11 -8.76
C ARG A 33 7.78 -13.30 -8.97
N SER A 34 7.33 -13.27 -10.22
CA SER A 34 5.91 -13.36 -10.60
C SER A 34 5.06 -12.34 -9.84
N TYR A 35 5.46 -11.06 -9.89
CA TYR A 35 4.72 -10.00 -9.20
C TYR A 35 3.26 -9.96 -9.64
N ALA A 36 2.36 -9.59 -8.72
CA ALA A 36 0.95 -9.46 -9.01
C ALA A 36 0.33 -8.23 -8.31
N VAL A 37 -0.78 -7.74 -8.88
CA VAL A 37 -1.60 -6.72 -8.22
C VAL A 37 -2.11 -7.24 -6.88
N GLY A 38 -1.83 -6.49 -5.81
CA GLY A 38 -2.14 -6.88 -4.44
C GLY A 38 -0.90 -7.20 -3.60
N ASP A 39 0.24 -7.55 -4.23
CA ASP A 39 1.49 -7.84 -3.54
C ASP A 39 2.01 -6.63 -2.74
N GLU A 40 2.83 -6.91 -1.74
CA GLU A 40 3.58 -5.89 -1.00
C GLU A 40 5.06 -5.90 -1.37
N LEU A 41 5.60 -4.72 -1.61
CA LEU A 41 7.02 -4.50 -1.79
C LEU A 41 7.57 -3.87 -0.52
N PHE A 42 8.44 -4.59 0.19
CA PHE A 42 9.27 -4.01 1.24
C PHE A 42 10.56 -3.48 0.60
N LEU A 43 10.55 -2.19 0.30
CA LEU A 43 11.66 -1.48 -0.33
C LEU A 43 12.65 -1.05 0.75
N ARG A 44 13.82 -1.70 0.76
CA ARG A 44 14.91 -1.42 1.70
C ARG A 44 15.95 -0.55 1.03
N GLU A 45 16.20 0.61 1.63
CA GLU A 45 17.23 1.52 1.14
C GLU A 45 18.60 0.86 1.27
N TRP A 46 19.32 0.83 0.15
CA TRP A 46 20.62 0.18 0.04
C TRP A 46 21.49 0.95 -0.93
N ALA A 47 22.71 1.30 -0.52
CA ALA A 47 23.72 1.92 -1.37
C ALA A 47 24.87 0.94 -1.64
N PRO A 48 25.49 0.97 -2.84
CA PRO A 48 26.63 0.09 -3.17
C PRO A 48 27.79 0.17 -2.18
N ASP A 49 28.12 1.37 -1.72
CA ASP A 49 29.33 1.61 -0.93
C ASP A 49 29.12 1.33 0.58
N THR A 50 27.92 1.56 1.09
CA THR A 50 27.62 1.48 2.53
C THR A 50 26.67 0.35 2.91
N GLY A 51 26.09 -0.34 1.92
CA GLY A 51 25.11 -1.38 2.13
C GLY A 51 23.74 -0.83 2.57
N TYR A 52 23.04 -1.60 3.42
CA TYR A 52 21.73 -1.19 3.94
C TYR A 52 21.88 -0.05 4.93
N THR A 53 21.09 1.01 4.75
CA THR A 53 21.09 2.18 5.65
C THR A 53 20.27 1.94 6.92
N GLY A 54 19.38 0.94 6.89
CA GLY A 54 18.38 0.67 7.93
C GLY A 54 16.99 1.23 7.59
N SER A 55 16.90 2.17 6.63
CA SER A 55 15.62 2.71 6.16
C SER A 55 14.86 1.68 5.31
N GLY A 56 13.53 1.70 5.44
CA GLY A 56 12.67 0.85 4.63
C GLY A 56 11.24 1.37 4.62
N LEU A 57 10.52 1.08 3.55
CA LEU A 57 9.09 1.40 3.42
C LEU A 57 8.34 0.27 2.74
N VAL A 58 7.05 0.16 3.03
CA VAL A 58 6.16 -0.79 2.37
C VAL A 58 5.26 -0.06 1.38
N ARG A 59 5.12 -0.62 0.18
CA ARG A 59 4.14 -0.21 -0.83
C ARG A 59 3.40 -1.42 -1.35
N ARG A 60 2.14 -1.21 -1.73
CA ARG A 60 1.33 -2.24 -2.38
C ARG A 60 1.39 -2.05 -3.89
N VAL A 61 1.47 -3.15 -4.64
CA VAL A 61 1.28 -3.15 -6.08
C VAL A 61 -0.19 -2.89 -6.38
N SER A 62 -0.50 -1.71 -6.91
CA SER A 62 -1.86 -1.30 -7.29
C SER A 62 -2.17 -1.53 -8.75
N TYR A 63 -1.15 -1.63 -9.58
CA TYR A 63 -1.25 -1.84 -11.03
C TYR A 63 0.02 -2.55 -11.52
N MET A 64 -0.08 -3.29 -12.62
CA MET A 64 1.07 -3.89 -13.29
C MET A 64 0.92 -3.75 -14.80
N LEU A 65 1.98 -3.30 -15.47
CA LEU A 65 2.11 -3.32 -16.92
C LEU A 65 3.30 -4.21 -17.29
N ASP A 66 3.03 -5.25 -18.07
CA ASP A 66 3.99 -6.25 -18.55
C ASP A 66 4.01 -6.38 -20.07
N ASP A 67 3.36 -5.44 -20.77
CA ASP A 67 3.29 -5.40 -22.22
C ASP A 67 4.66 -5.01 -22.82
N SER A 68 5.23 -5.92 -23.61
CA SER A 68 6.56 -5.76 -24.19
C SER A 68 6.66 -4.68 -25.28
N GLU A 69 5.53 -4.17 -25.78
CA GLU A 69 5.51 -3.00 -26.67
C GLU A 69 5.97 -1.73 -25.94
N TYR A 70 5.64 -1.61 -24.66
CA TYR A 70 5.91 -0.42 -23.84
C TYR A 70 7.00 -0.65 -22.78
N VAL A 71 7.22 -1.92 -22.41
CA VAL A 71 8.14 -2.33 -21.36
C VAL A 71 9.21 -3.23 -21.96
N LYS A 72 10.46 -3.07 -21.54
CA LYS A 72 11.53 -3.97 -21.98
C LYS A 72 11.15 -5.44 -21.67
N GLU A 73 11.35 -6.33 -22.64
CA GLU A 73 11.07 -7.76 -22.47
C GLU A 73 11.66 -8.32 -21.17
N GLY A 74 10.83 -9.04 -20.41
CA GLY A 74 11.17 -9.60 -19.10
C GLY A 74 11.13 -8.60 -17.93
N PHE A 75 10.78 -7.34 -18.17
CA PHE A 75 10.55 -6.33 -17.14
C PHE A 75 9.06 -5.99 -17.02
N VAL A 76 8.71 -5.40 -15.88
CA VAL A 76 7.37 -4.91 -15.54
C VAL A 76 7.46 -3.52 -14.92
N ILE A 77 6.40 -2.74 -15.12
CA ILE A 77 6.13 -1.53 -14.36
C ILE A 77 5.08 -1.85 -13.30
N LEU A 78 5.41 -1.61 -12.03
CA LEU A 78 4.54 -1.84 -10.88
C LEU A 78 4.05 -0.50 -10.36
N GLY A 79 2.76 -0.21 -10.51
CA GLY A 79 2.14 0.95 -9.85
C GLY A 79 2.14 0.75 -8.33
N LEU A 80 2.55 1.78 -7.59
CA LEU A 80 2.66 1.75 -6.13
C LEU A 80 1.53 2.54 -5.48
N ALA A 81 0.93 1.95 -4.46
CA ALA A 81 0.01 2.62 -3.56
C ALA A 81 0.42 2.43 -2.09
N ASP A 82 -0.21 3.21 -1.21
CA ASP A 82 -0.10 2.97 0.22
C ASP A 82 -0.62 1.55 0.56
N PRO A 83 -0.01 0.88 1.55
CA PRO A 83 -0.50 -0.39 2.04
C PRO A 83 -1.93 -0.26 2.58
N VAL A 84 -2.69 -1.35 2.52
CA VAL A 84 -4.02 -1.39 3.11
C VAL A 84 -3.85 -1.41 4.64
N PRO A 85 -4.41 -0.45 5.39
CA PRO A 85 -4.29 -0.44 6.84
C PRO A 85 -4.88 -1.71 7.46
N THR A 86 -4.20 -2.27 8.44
CA THR A 86 -4.77 -3.33 9.27
C THR A 86 -5.77 -2.71 10.23
N ILE A 87 -7.04 -2.90 9.94
CA ILE A 87 -8.18 -2.40 10.72
C ILE A 87 -9.07 -3.59 11.07
N LYS A 88 -9.56 -3.66 12.30
CA LYS A 88 -10.44 -4.73 12.79
C LYS A 88 -11.73 -4.17 13.40
N PRO A 89 -12.79 -5.00 13.51
CA PRO A 89 -13.98 -4.64 14.27
C PRO A 89 -13.63 -4.19 15.69
N GLY A 90 -14.24 -3.08 16.12
CA GLY A 90 -13.96 -2.44 17.40
C GLY A 90 -12.95 -1.30 17.34
N ASP A 91 -12.12 -1.22 16.28
CA ASP A 91 -11.19 -0.10 16.13
C ASP A 91 -11.95 1.21 16.00
N LYS A 92 -11.47 2.23 16.72
CA LYS A 92 -11.88 3.61 16.52
C LYS A 92 -11.09 4.18 15.36
N VAL A 93 -11.77 4.80 14.42
CA VAL A 93 -11.17 5.28 13.16
C VAL A 93 -11.58 6.72 12.85
N ARG A 94 -10.75 7.38 12.05
CA ARG A 94 -11.02 8.66 11.42
C ARG A 94 -10.88 8.53 9.91
N HIS A 95 -11.65 9.31 9.16
CA HIS A 95 -11.46 9.39 7.71
C HIS A 95 -10.28 10.32 7.39
N LYS A 96 -9.25 9.82 6.68
CA LYS A 96 -8.01 10.55 6.37
C LYS A 96 -8.24 11.89 5.65
N ARG A 97 -9.28 11.96 4.81
CA ARG A 97 -9.67 13.20 4.08
C ARG A 97 -10.49 14.17 4.92
N PHE A 98 -11.31 13.68 5.86
CA PHE A 98 -12.30 14.49 6.56
C PHE A 98 -11.94 14.56 8.04
N LYS A 99 -10.76 15.09 8.33
CA LYS A 99 -10.17 15.03 9.68
C LYS A 99 -10.95 15.82 10.74
N THR A 100 -11.77 16.78 10.33
CA THR A 100 -12.62 17.58 11.22
C THR A 100 -13.93 16.90 11.59
N LEU A 101 -14.30 15.80 10.91
CA LEU A 101 -15.50 15.04 11.26
C LEU A 101 -15.27 14.15 12.49
N PRO A 102 -16.35 13.72 13.17
CA PRO A 102 -16.27 12.79 14.28
C PRO A 102 -15.56 11.50 13.91
N THR A 103 -15.05 10.82 14.94
CA THR A 103 -14.54 9.46 14.81
C THR A 103 -15.69 8.46 14.66
N GLY A 104 -15.37 7.26 14.21
CA GLY A 104 -16.32 6.17 14.09
C GLY A 104 -15.76 4.88 14.63
N ILE A 105 -16.63 3.90 14.87
CA ILE A 105 -16.27 2.56 15.31
C ILE A 105 -16.48 1.58 14.16
N VAL A 106 -15.46 0.79 13.87
CA VAL A 106 -15.53 -0.28 12.87
C VAL A 106 -16.43 -1.40 13.38
N ARG A 107 -17.45 -1.77 12.59
CA ARG A 107 -18.42 -2.80 12.93
C ARG A 107 -18.12 -4.14 12.27
N SER A 108 -17.67 -4.11 11.02
CA SER A 108 -17.27 -5.31 10.28
C SER A 108 -16.29 -4.96 9.18
N ILE A 109 -15.55 -5.97 8.72
CA ILE A 109 -14.74 -5.92 7.51
C ILE A 109 -15.50 -6.67 6.42
N SER A 110 -15.55 -6.10 5.22
CA SER A 110 -16.17 -6.76 4.06
C SER A 110 -15.43 -8.07 3.74
N GLU A 111 -16.11 -9.03 3.11
CA GLU A 111 -15.49 -10.31 2.69
C GLU A 111 -14.21 -10.14 1.86
N SER A 112 -14.11 -9.07 1.07
CA SER A 112 -12.93 -8.76 0.27
C SER A 112 -11.71 -8.30 1.09
N GLY A 113 -11.88 -8.00 2.38
CA GLY A 113 -10.86 -7.40 3.24
C GLY A 113 -10.52 -5.94 2.93
N LYS A 114 -11.16 -5.30 1.93
CA LYS A 114 -10.78 -3.95 1.46
C LYS A 114 -11.60 -2.82 2.06
N ARG A 115 -12.77 -3.12 2.63
CA ARG A 115 -13.70 -2.11 3.18
C ARG A 115 -14.09 -2.43 4.62
N ALA A 116 -14.37 -1.39 5.40
CA ALA A 116 -14.94 -1.49 6.72
C ALA A 116 -16.34 -0.85 6.75
N LEU A 117 -17.30 -1.50 7.40
CA LEU A 117 -18.53 -0.85 7.83
C LEU A 117 -18.21 -0.03 9.08
N VAL A 118 -18.36 1.29 9.01
CA VAL A 118 -18.07 2.20 10.13
C VAL A 118 -19.38 2.82 10.61
N LYS A 119 -19.62 2.76 11.93
CA LYS A 119 -20.69 3.52 12.59
C LYS A 119 -20.07 4.79 13.16
N TRP A 120 -20.46 5.93 12.63
CA TRP A 120 -20.06 7.24 13.14
C TRP A 120 -20.98 7.66 14.27
N ASP A 121 -20.46 8.43 15.23
CA ASP A 121 -21.19 8.82 16.45
C ASP A 121 -22.51 9.56 16.10
N ASP A 122 -22.48 10.45 15.11
CA ASP A 122 -23.63 11.29 14.71
C ASP A 122 -24.31 10.86 13.40
N TYR A 123 -23.88 9.75 12.76
CA TYR A 123 -24.37 9.37 11.42
C TYR A 123 -24.70 7.88 11.28
N ASN A 124 -25.38 7.54 10.19
CA ASN A 124 -25.63 6.15 9.81
C ASN A 124 -24.33 5.41 9.51
N SER A 125 -24.39 4.08 9.63
CA SER A 125 -23.28 3.23 9.25
C SER A 125 -23.09 3.24 7.74
N ALA A 126 -21.84 3.28 7.26
CA ALA A 126 -21.52 3.17 5.84
C ALA A 126 -20.20 2.44 5.61
N TYR A 127 -20.04 1.87 4.42
CA TYR A 127 -18.82 1.17 4.02
C TYR A 127 -17.77 2.11 3.42
N TYR A 128 -16.58 2.10 3.98
CA TYR A 128 -15.42 2.88 3.49
C TYR A 128 -14.26 1.95 3.14
N GLU A 129 -13.49 2.29 2.11
CA GLU A 129 -12.21 1.64 1.82
C GLU A 129 -11.26 1.81 3.01
N LEU A 130 -10.60 0.73 3.43
CA LEU A 130 -9.68 0.77 4.57
C LEU A 130 -8.55 1.79 4.35
N ILE A 131 -8.11 1.97 3.10
CA ILE A 131 -7.06 2.93 2.75
C ILE A 131 -7.41 4.39 3.10
N ASN A 132 -8.71 4.70 3.19
CA ASN A 132 -9.22 6.03 3.55
C ASN A 132 -9.41 6.21 5.06
N LEU A 133 -9.18 5.17 5.86
CA LEU A 133 -9.34 5.18 7.30
C LEU A 133 -7.98 5.12 7.99
N GLU A 134 -7.87 5.80 9.12
CA GLU A 134 -6.75 5.69 10.06
C GLU A 134 -7.29 5.32 11.43
N VAL A 135 -6.62 4.38 12.12
CA VAL A 135 -6.96 4.03 13.51
C VAL A 135 -6.55 5.19 14.41
N VAL A 136 -7.42 5.53 15.36
CA VAL A 136 -7.17 6.54 16.39
C VAL A 136 -7.27 5.88 17.76
N GLU A 137 -6.39 6.28 18.68
CA GLU A 137 -6.45 5.88 20.08
C GLU A 137 -7.69 6.45 20.80
#